data_AF-A0A7C0Z8W6-F1
#
_entry.id   AF-A0A7C0Z8W6-F1
#
_cell.length_a   1.000
_cell.length_b   1.000
_cell.length_c   1.000
_cell.angle_alpha   90.00
_cell.angle_beta   90.00
_cell.angle_gamma   90.00
#
_symmetry.space_group_name_H-M   'P 1'
#
loop_
_entity.id
_entity.type
_entity.pdbx_description
1 polymer ?
#
loop_
_entity_poly.entity_id
_entity_poly.type
_entity_poly.pdbx_seq_one_letter_code
_entity_poly.pdbx_strand_id
1 'polypeptide(L)' 'GARLTRMTPEQAAYIGVPVEGPYKPDHYRY' A
#
# COMPACT_ATOMS: atom_id res chain seq x y z
N GLY A 1 9.00 18.91 1.46
CA GLY A 1 8.13 17.82 1.98
C GLY A 1 7.65 16.97 0.82
N ALA A 2 7.21 15.73 1.08
CA ALA A 2 6.64 14.83 0.07
C ALA A 2 5.10 14.80 0.16
N ARG A 3 4.41 14.63 -0.99
CA ARG A 3 2.96 14.38 -1.03
C ARG A 3 2.72 12.94 -1.44
N LEU A 4 2.30 12.11 -0.50
CA LEU A 4 1.99 10.71 -0.76
C LEU A 4 0.54 10.58 -1.24
N THR A 5 0.34 9.78 -2.27
CA THR A 5 -0.99 9.36 -2.72
C THR A 5 -1.53 8.31 -1.75
N ARG A 6 -2.82 8.41 -1.39
CA ARG A 6 -3.53 7.38 -0.62
C ARG A 6 -4.24 6.42 -1.57
N MET A 7 -4.16 5.13 -1.29
CA MET A 7 -4.89 4.12 -2.05
C MET A 7 -6.38 4.23 -1.76
N THR A 8 -7.21 3.98 -2.78
CA THR A 8 -8.64 3.75 -2.56
C THR A 8 -8.88 2.34 -2.01
N PRO A 9 -10.02 2.07 -1.35
CA PRO A 9 -10.35 0.72 -0.87
C PRO A 9 -10.31 -0.34 -1.98
N GLU A 10 -10.73 0.01 -3.19
CA GLU A 10 -10.73 -0.89 -4.35
C GLU A 10 -9.31 -1.23 -4.81
N GLN A 11 -8.41 -0.24 -4.81
CA GLN A 11 -6.99 -0.46 -5.14
C GLN A 11 -6.30 -1.34 -4.12
N ALA A 12 -6.56 -1.12 -2.83
CA ALA A 12 -6.03 -1.90 -1.72
C ALA A 12 -6.51 -3.36 -1.81
N ALA A 13 -7.82 -3.56 -2.05
CA ALA A 13 -8.41 -4.88 -2.28
C ALA A 13 -7.84 -5.58 -3.52
N TYR A 14 -7.61 -4.83 -4.61
CA TYR A 14 -7.07 -5.39 -5.86
C TYR A 14 -5.69 -6.02 -5.69
N ILE A 15 -4.82 -5.43 -4.86
CA ILE A 15 -3.48 -5.98 -4.59
C ILE A 15 -3.39 -6.75 -3.27
N GLY A 16 -4.48 -6.85 -2.51
CA GLY A 16 -4.55 -7.61 -1.27
C GLY A 16 -3.74 -7.03 -0.11
N VAL A 17 -3.66 -5.70 0.02
CA VAL A 17 -3.00 -5.03 1.17
C VAL A 17 -3.96 -4.08 1.89
N PRO A 18 -3.76 -3.76 3.19
CA PRO A 18 -4.56 -2.74 3.87
C PRO A 18 -4.27 -1.33 3.32
N VAL A 19 -5.25 -0.41 3.39
CA VAL A 19 -5.12 0.98 2.92
C VAL A 19 -4.05 1.74 3.71
N GLU A 20 -3.87 1.40 4.99
CA GLU A 20 -2.89 1.92 5.92
C GLU A 20 -1.55 1.15 5.90
N GLY A 21 -1.48 0.07 5.13
CA GLY A 21 -0.33 -0.83 5.05
C GLY A 21 -0.33 -1.94 6.12
N PRO A 22 0.76 -2.73 6.20
CA PRO A 22 1.99 -2.63 5.42
C PRO A 22 1.77 -2.85 3.91
N TYR A 23 2.40 -2.02 3.08
CA TYR A 23 2.19 -2.02 1.61
C TYR A 23 3.04 -3.06 0.85
N LYS A 24 3.96 -3.73 1.55
CA LYS A 24 4.91 -4.71 1.00
C LYS A 24 5.20 -5.77 2.07
N PRO A 25 5.47 -7.02 1.67
CA PRO A 25 5.83 -8.10 2.59
C PRO A 25 7.26 -7.94 3.13
N ASP A 26 7.57 -8.63 4.23
CA ASP A 26 8.83 -8.49 4.97
C ASP A 26 10.10 -8.79 4.17
N HIS A 27 10.01 -9.65 3.15
CA HIS A 27 11.13 -10.03 2.30
C HIS A 27 11.35 -9.07 1.11
N TYR A 28 10.56 -7.99 1.01
CA TYR A 28 10.65 -7.02 -0.06
C TYR A 28 11.90 -6.14 0.09
N ARG A 29 12.71 -6.03 -0.98
CA ARG A 29 13.99 -5.31 -0.98
C ARG A 29 13.90 -3.84 -1.41
N TYR A 30 12.68 -3.28 -1.41
CA TYR A 30 12.31 -1.98 -2.01
C TYR A 30 12.11 -2.01 -3.54
#